data_AF-A0A6P7HSC3-F1
#
_entry.id   AF-A0A6P7HSC3-F1
#
_cell.length_a   1.000
_cell.length_b   1.000
_cell.length_c   1.000
_cell.angle_alpha   90.00
_cell.angle_beta   90.00
_cell.angle_gamma   90.00
#
_symmetry.space_group_name_H-M   'P 1'
#
loop_
_entity.id
_entity.type
_entity.pdbx_description
1 polymer ?
#
loop_
_entity_poly.entity_id
_entity_poly.type
_entity_poly.pdbx_seq_one_letter_code
_entity_poly.pdbx_strand_id
1 'polypeptide(L)'
;MSACSGRFMYFAFGSNLLRERLQLANPSAVFSSTGRLKDYELNFGLWEKHVDNAWHGGVATIEFCRGAEVWGVIWTLSNENLTSLDNQEGVDLGKYSPLEVSVETEKGLVLCRTYQMNNFYACPPSPQYKQVVCLGAEQNGLPLEYLKRLEAIQTNDYSGPSILDQIRTAKTQR
;
A
#
# COMPACT_ATOMS: atom_id res chain seq x y z
N MET A 1 11.79 5.28 -31.60
CA MET A 1 10.62 5.85 -30.89
C MET A 1 10.03 4.76 -30.03
N SER A 2 10.11 4.85 -28.70
CA SER A 2 9.17 4.14 -27.82
C SER A 2 9.22 4.74 -26.42
N ALA A 3 8.64 5.92 -26.27
CA ALA A 3 8.25 6.49 -25.00
C ALA A 3 6.78 6.90 -25.15
N CYS A 4 5.88 5.91 -25.04
CA CYS A 4 4.43 6.11 -24.94
C CYS A 4 3.79 4.88 -24.30
N SER A 5 4.37 4.38 -23.20
CA SER A 5 3.52 3.73 -22.22
C SER A 5 2.90 4.87 -21.43
N GLY A 6 1.68 5.31 -21.77
CA GLY A 6 0.90 6.29 -20.99
C GLY A 6 0.51 5.78 -19.60
N ARG A 7 1.29 4.85 -19.06
CA ARG A 7 1.07 4.09 -17.84
C ARG A 7 2.40 3.89 -17.09
N PHE A 8 2.30 3.77 -15.78
CA PHE A 8 3.41 3.44 -14.88
C PHE A 8 3.07 2.24 -13.99
N MET A 9 4.11 1.60 -13.47
CA MET A 9 3.99 0.50 -12.49
C MET A 9 4.07 1.07 -11.07
N TYR A 10 3.12 0.68 -10.24
CA TYR A 10 3.01 1.10 -8.84
C TYR A 10 3.07 -0.12 -7.93
N PHE A 11 4.05 -0.16 -7.02
CA PHE A 11 4.17 -1.20 -6.01
C PHE A 11 3.45 -0.77 -4.73
N ALA A 12 2.36 -1.47 -4.42
CA ALA A 12 1.58 -1.31 -3.20
C ALA A 12 1.93 -2.39 -2.17
N PHE A 13 2.12 -1.98 -0.91
CA PHE A 13 2.41 -2.89 0.21
C PHE A 13 1.52 -2.65 1.45
N GLY A 14 0.63 -1.64 1.39
CA GLY A 14 -0.31 -1.28 2.46
C GLY A 14 -1.77 -1.46 2.04
N SER A 15 -2.67 -0.53 2.41
CA SER A 15 -4.11 -0.67 2.10
C SER A 15 -4.42 -0.78 0.59
N ASN A 16 -3.57 -0.25 -0.29
CA ASN A 16 -3.69 -0.37 -1.75
C ASN A 16 -3.35 -1.78 -2.28
N LEU A 17 -3.01 -2.75 -1.42
CA LEU A 17 -3.03 -4.17 -1.79
C LEU A 17 -4.42 -4.61 -2.22
N LEU A 18 -5.48 -4.05 -1.61
CA LEU A 18 -6.85 -4.40 -1.96
C LEU A 18 -7.32 -3.58 -3.16
N ARG A 19 -7.72 -4.26 -4.24
CA ARG A 19 -8.19 -3.60 -5.48
C ARG A 19 -9.31 -2.61 -5.21
N GLU A 20 -10.31 -3.01 -4.40
CA GLU A 20 -11.47 -2.17 -4.14
C GLU A 20 -11.11 -0.92 -3.33
N ARG A 21 -10.07 -0.98 -2.47
CA ARG A 21 -9.55 0.20 -1.78
C ARG A 21 -8.87 1.16 -2.75
N LEU A 22 -7.99 0.63 -3.61
CA LEU A 22 -7.23 1.42 -4.57
C LEU A 22 -8.16 2.11 -5.58
N GLN A 23 -9.16 1.38 -6.08
CA GLN A 23 -10.10 1.86 -7.09
C GLN A 23 -11.10 2.91 -6.59
N LEU A 24 -11.19 3.19 -5.28
CA LEU A 24 -11.98 4.33 -4.77
C LEU A 24 -11.46 5.66 -5.34
N ALA A 25 -10.15 5.81 -5.45
CA ALA A 25 -9.50 7.02 -6.00
C ALA A 25 -8.82 6.78 -7.35
N ASN A 26 -8.56 5.52 -7.72
CA ASN A 26 -7.84 5.15 -8.93
C ASN A 26 -8.60 4.08 -9.74
N PRO A 27 -9.75 4.42 -10.35
CA PRO A 27 -10.63 3.44 -11.01
C PRO A 27 -9.98 2.71 -12.20
N SER A 28 -8.93 3.28 -12.80
CA SER A 28 -8.18 2.73 -13.93
C SER A 28 -7.07 1.75 -13.53
N ALA A 29 -6.88 1.49 -12.23
CA ALA A 29 -5.86 0.58 -11.71
C ALA A 29 -6.16 -0.86 -12.13
N VAL A 30 -5.18 -1.49 -12.78
CA VAL A 30 -5.25 -2.87 -13.26
C VAL A 30 -4.14 -3.68 -12.60
N PHE A 31 -4.48 -4.86 -12.11
CA PHE A 31 -3.51 -5.80 -11.56
C PHE A 31 -2.47 -6.18 -12.61
N SER A 32 -1.19 -6.17 -12.24
CA SER A 32 -0.09 -6.60 -13.13
C SER A 32 0.54 -7.91 -12.66
N SER A 33 1.06 -7.92 -11.43
CA SER A 33 1.69 -9.10 -10.80
C SER A 33 1.88 -8.86 -9.30
N THR A 34 2.20 -9.92 -8.56
CA THR A 34 2.78 -9.80 -7.22
C THR A 34 4.30 -9.71 -7.32
N GLY A 35 4.94 -9.17 -6.29
CA GLY A 35 6.39 -9.08 -6.26
C GLY A 35 6.96 -8.88 -4.88
N ARG A 36 8.27 -9.10 -4.78
CA ARG A 36 9.07 -8.95 -3.58
C ARG A 36 10.03 -7.79 -3.71
N LEU A 37 9.97 -6.87 -2.76
CA LEU A 37 10.97 -5.85 -2.54
C LEU A 37 11.97 -6.33 -1.49
N LYS A 38 13.24 -6.50 -1.89
CA LYS A 38 14.34 -6.94 -1.01
C LYS A 38 14.97 -5.77 -0.28
N ASP A 39 15.53 -6.07 0.89
CA ASP A 39 16.26 -5.14 1.75
C ASP A 39 15.38 -4.00 2.29
N TYR A 40 14.09 -4.26 2.43
CA TYR A 40 13.13 -3.39 3.10
C TYR A 40 12.32 -4.18 4.12
N GLU A 41 11.92 -3.51 5.18
CA GLU A 41 10.96 -4.01 6.16
C GLU A 41 9.67 -3.19 6.14
N LEU A 42 8.54 -3.85 6.44
CA LEU A 42 7.25 -3.21 6.59
C LEU A 42 7.10 -2.69 8.01
N ASN A 43 6.82 -1.39 8.15
CA ASN A 43 6.55 -0.73 9.41
C ASN A 43 5.18 -0.05 9.40
N PHE A 44 4.67 0.30 10.58
CA PHE A 44 3.42 1.04 10.75
C PHE A 44 3.65 2.25 11.64
N GLY A 45 3.12 3.39 11.23
CA GLY A 45 3.25 4.61 12.00
C GLY A 45 2.43 5.77 11.48
N LEU A 46 2.65 6.92 12.10
CA LEU A 46 2.04 8.20 11.75
C LEU A 46 3.12 9.20 11.39
N TRP A 47 2.81 10.10 10.45
CA TRP A 47 3.75 11.14 10.02
C TRP A 47 4.01 12.20 11.11
N GLU A 48 3.14 12.29 12.11
CA GLU A 48 3.27 13.14 13.30
C GLU A 48 2.67 12.43 14.54
N LYS A 49 3.07 12.85 15.76
CA LYS A 49 2.74 12.15 17.02
C LYS A 49 1.25 12.08 17.37
N HIS A 50 0.47 13.10 16.99
CA HIS A 50 -0.93 13.26 17.43
C HIS A 50 -1.86 13.47 16.23
N VAL A 51 -1.69 12.62 15.22
CA VAL A 51 -2.51 12.66 14.02
C VAL A 51 -3.72 11.77 14.21
N ASP A 52 -4.90 12.37 14.10
CA ASP A 52 -6.08 11.61 13.73
C ASP A 52 -6.13 11.47 12.20
N ASN A 53 -6.34 10.24 11.74
CA ASN A 53 -6.46 9.94 10.32
C ASN A 53 -7.62 8.98 10.11
N ALA A 54 -8.07 8.84 8.87
CA ALA A 54 -9.25 8.04 8.52
C ALA A 54 -9.13 6.52 8.80
N TRP A 55 -7.93 6.04 9.18
CA TRP A 55 -7.67 4.68 9.64
C TRP A 55 -7.54 4.56 11.15
N HIS A 56 -7.46 5.67 11.91
CA HIS A 56 -7.38 5.68 13.37
C HIS A 56 -6.29 4.77 13.95
N GLY A 57 -5.13 4.73 13.29
CA GLY A 57 -3.98 3.93 13.67
C GLY A 57 -2.80 4.15 12.73
N GLY A 58 -1.70 3.46 12.98
CA GLY A 58 -0.52 3.47 12.13
C GLY A 58 -0.82 2.97 10.72
N VAL A 59 -0.32 3.68 9.71
CA VAL A 59 -0.41 3.29 8.31
C VAL A 59 0.94 2.76 7.83
N ALA A 60 0.92 1.92 6.79
CA ALA A 60 2.09 1.21 6.31
C ALA A 60 3.16 2.16 5.75
N THR A 61 4.41 1.91 6.11
CA THR A 61 5.60 2.47 5.47
C THR A 61 6.64 1.36 5.27
N ILE A 62 7.67 1.64 4.49
CA ILE A 62 8.83 0.77 4.34
C ILE A 62 10.08 1.50 4.82
N GLU A 63 11.04 0.75 5.37
CA GLU A 63 12.35 1.27 5.74
C GLU A 63 13.43 0.30 5.23
N PHE A 64 14.58 0.82 4.82
CA PHE A 64 15.67 -0.02 4.36
C PHE A 64 16.17 -0.88 5.53
N CYS A 65 16.12 -2.20 5.34
CA CYS A 65 16.55 -3.17 6.33
C CYS A 65 17.16 -4.36 5.60
N ARG A 66 18.49 -4.45 5.61
CA ARG A 66 19.24 -5.45 4.85
C ARG A 66 18.82 -6.87 5.23
N GLY A 67 18.47 -7.69 4.24
CA GLY A 67 18.01 -9.06 4.42
C GLY A 67 16.53 -9.20 4.76
N ALA A 68 15.81 -8.10 5.01
CA ALA A 68 14.36 -8.11 5.11
C ALA A 68 13.71 -8.13 3.71
N GLU A 69 12.42 -8.45 3.68
CA GLU A 69 11.63 -8.41 2.47
C GLU A 69 10.18 -7.98 2.73
N VAL A 70 9.64 -7.23 1.77
CA VAL A 70 8.25 -6.79 1.71
C VAL A 70 7.62 -7.36 0.45
N TRP A 71 6.54 -8.13 0.62
CA TRP A 71 5.72 -8.58 -0.49
C TRP A 71 4.59 -7.59 -0.75
N GLY A 72 4.28 -7.41 -2.04
CA GLY A 72 3.25 -6.47 -2.46
C GLY A 72 2.64 -6.81 -3.82
N VAL A 73 1.77 -5.91 -4.26
CA VAL A 73 1.09 -5.98 -5.55
C VAL A 73 1.60 -4.87 -6.45
N ILE A 74 1.95 -5.23 -7.69
CA ILE A 74 2.27 -4.29 -8.76
C ILE A 74 0.98 -4.01 -9.53
N TRP A 75 0.57 -2.75 -9.52
CA TRP A 75 -0.54 -2.22 -10.28
C TRP A 75 -0.02 -1.44 -11.48
N THR A 76 -0.72 -1.54 -12.62
CA THR A 76 -0.49 -0.63 -13.74
C THR A 76 -1.52 0.49 -13.66
N LEU A 77 -1.09 1.76 -13.66
CA LEU A 77 -1.98 2.94 -13.66
C LEU A 77 -1.69 3.86 -14.86
N SER A 78 -2.68 4.67 -15.27
CA SER A 78 -2.46 5.75 -16.25
C SER A 78 -1.54 6.81 -15.66
N ASN A 79 -0.67 7.43 -16.47
CA ASN A 79 0.17 8.54 -16.03
C ASN A 79 -0.66 9.75 -15.58
N GLU A 80 -1.88 9.90 -16.09
CA GLU A 80 -2.85 10.92 -15.64
C GLU A 80 -3.24 10.76 -14.17
N ASN A 81 -3.14 9.54 -13.62
CA ASN A 81 -3.43 9.25 -12.22
C ASN A 81 -2.24 9.53 -11.29
N LEU A 82 -1.06 9.90 -11.81
CA LEU A 82 0.14 10.09 -11.00
C LEU A 82 -0.06 11.17 -9.92
N THR A 83 -0.56 12.34 -10.31
CA THR A 83 -0.85 13.44 -9.38
C THR A 83 -1.95 13.08 -8.39
N SER A 84 -2.98 12.34 -8.82
CA SER A 84 -4.04 11.86 -7.91
C SER A 84 -3.46 10.91 -6.84
N LEU A 85 -2.56 10.02 -7.25
CA LEU A 85 -1.90 9.09 -6.33
C LEU A 85 -0.96 9.82 -5.36
N ASP A 86 -0.16 10.78 -5.84
CA ASP A 86 0.70 11.61 -4.99
C ASP A 86 -0.12 12.41 -3.98
N ASN A 87 -1.27 12.97 -4.38
CA ASN A 87 -2.19 13.66 -3.50
C ASN A 87 -2.80 12.72 -2.45
N GLN A 88 -3.16 11.50 -2.84
CA GLN A 88 -3.69 10.48 -1.93
C GLN A 88 -2.67 10.12 -0.84
N GLU A 89 -1.40 9.98 -1.21
CA GLU A 89 -0.31 9.65 -0.27
C GLU A 89 0.21 10.90 0.49
N GLY A 90 -0.31 12.09 0.16
CA GLY A 90 0.03 13.34 0.84
C GLY A 90 1.46 13.80 0.59
N VAL A 91 1.96 13.62 -0.64
CA VAL A 91 3.32 14.03 -1.05
C VAL A 91 3.53 15.53 -0.85
N ASP A 92 2.60 16.36 -1.33
CA ASP A 92 2.66 17.83 -1.16
C ASP A 92 2.57 18.28 0.30
N LEU A 93 2.09 17.41 1.19
CA LEU A 93 2.02 17.63 2.64
C LEU A 93 3.25 17.06 3.37
N GLY A 94 4.21 16.48 2.65
CA GLY A 94 5.43 15.90 3.23
C GLY A 94 5.21 14.61 4.02
N LYS A 95 4.04 13.96 3.93
CA LYS A 95 3.75 12.72 4.66
C LYS A 95 4.59 11.56 4.13
N TYR A 96 4.50 11.35 2.83
CA TYR A 96 5.28 10.36 2.09
C TYR A 96 6.09 11.05 1.00
N SER A 97 7.20 10.43 0.62
CA SER A 97 7.91 10.75 -0.62
C SER A 97 7.84 9.57 -1.59
N PRO A 98 7.71 9.85 -2.88
CA PRO A 98 7.78 8.82 -3.89
C PRO A 98 9.19 8.24 -3.98
N LEU A 99 9.27 6.93 -4.14
CA LEU A 99 10.50 6.19 -4.32
C LEU A 99 10.40 5.32 -5.57
N GLU A 100 11.49 5.20 -6.31
CA GLU A 100 11.61 4.23 -7.39
C GLU A 100 12.35 2.99 -6.87
N VAL A 101 11.72 1.82 -7.01
CA VAL A 101 12.25 0.55 -6.51
C VAL A 101 12.24 -0.52 -7.58
N SER A 102 13.23 -1.42 -7.53
CA SER A 102 13.26 -2.62 -8.37
C SER A 102 12.63 -3.79 -7.61
N VAL A 103 11.46 -4.23 -8.05
CA VAL A 103 10.69 -5.32 -7.42
C VAL A 103 10.96 -6.63 -8.15
N GLU A 104 11.29 -7.68 -7.42
CA GLU A 104 11.47 -9.03 -7.96
C GLU A 104 10.11 -9.68 -8.22
N THR A 105 9.88 -10.11 -9.45
CA THR A 105 8.71 -10.90 -9.86
C THR A 105 9.16 -12.22 -10.47
N GLU A 106 8.23 -13.15 -10.69
CA GLU A 106 8.51 -14.40 -11.42
C GLU A 106 9.07 -14.17 -12.83
N LYS A 107 8.78 -13.02 -13.44
CA LYS A 107 9.22 -12.65 -14.80
C LYS A 107 10.49 -11.81 -14.81
N GLY A 108 11.09 -11.56 -13.64
CA GLY A 108 12.27 -10.72 -13.47
C GLY A 108 11.99 -9.42 -12.71
N LEU A 109 12.94 -8.50 -12.77
CA LEU A 109 12.88 -7.21 -12.07
C LEU A 109 11.94 -6.24 -12.80
N VAL A 110 11.06 -5.59 -12.04
CA VAL A 110 10.16 -4.55 -12.53
C VAL A 110 10.42 -3.27 -11.75
N LEU A 111 10.73 -2.19 -12.47
CA LEU A 111 10.90 -0.86 -11.90
C LEU A 111 9.52 -0.28 -11.57
N CYS A 112 9.31 0.05 -10.30
CA CYS A 112 8.03 0.49 -9.78
C CYS A 112 8.18 1.80 -9.01
N ARG A 113 7.19 2.69 -9.15
CA ARG A 113 6.96 3.75 -8.16
C ARG A 113 6.39 3.12 -6.89
N THR A 114 6.82 3.60 -5.74
CA THR A 114 6.22 3.32 -4.44
C THR A 114 6.32 4.55 -3.55
N TYR A 115 5.92 4.46 -2.29
CA TYR A 115 5.94 5.58 -1.36
C TYR A 115 6.55 5.16 -0.03
N GLN A 116 7.38 6.02 0.54
CA GLN A 116 7.98 5.83 1.86
C GLN A 116 7.63 7.04 2.73
N MET A 117 7.25 6.81 3.99
CA MET A 117 6.96 7.90 4.91
C MET A 117 8.26 8.63 5.26
N ASN A 118 8.26 9.97 5.21
CA ASN A 118 9.49 10.75 5.39
C ASN A 118 10.02 10.71 6.83
N ASN A 119 9.10 10.77 7.78
CA ASN A 119 9.35 10.59 9.20
C ASN A 119 8.14 9.84 9.74
N PHE A 120 8.36 8.85 10.60
CA PHE A 120 7.24 8.13 11.22
C PHE A 120 7.45 7.93 12.71
N TYR A 121 6.34 8.02 13.44
CA TYR A 121 6.24 7.58 14.82
C TYR A 121 5.60 6.21 14.82
N ALA A 122 6.38 5.19 15.17
CA ALA A 122 5.93 3.80 15.17
C ALA A 122 4.71 3.63 16.10
N CYS A 123 3.63 3.08 15.56
CA CYS A 123 2.45 2.73 16.34
C CYS A 123 1.65 1.61 15.65
N PRO A 124 0.83 0.86 16.41
CA PRO A 124 0.03 -0.22 15.83
C PRO A 124 -0.99 0.30 14.81
N PRO A 125 -1.27 -0.45 13.73
CA PRO A 125 -2.42 -0.17 12.88
C PRO A 125 -3.74 -0.40 13.63
N SER A 126 -4.84 0.13 13.09
CA SER A 126 -6.17 -0.26 13.55
C SER A 126 -6.55 -1.66 13.05
N PRO A 127 -7.48 -2.35 13.75
CA PRO A 127 -8.05 -3.61 13.27
C PRO A 127 -8.56 -3.53 11.83
N GLN A 128 -9.21 -2.42 11.48
CA GLN A 128 -9.82 -2.16 10.18
C GLN A 128 -8.75 -1.96 9.09
N TYR A 129 -7.67 -1.22 9.37
CA TYR A 129 -6.56 -1.07 8.43
C TYR A 129 -5.88 -2.40 8.15
N LYS A 130 -5.53 -3.14 9.22
CA LYS A 130 -4.95 -4.48 9.11
C LYS A 130 -5.85 -5.41 8.30
N GLN A 131 -7.16 -5.39 8.55
CA GLN A 131 -8.11 -6.21 7.80
C GLN A 131 -8.06 -5.90 6.29
N VAL A 132 -7.98 -4.63 5.89
CA VAL A 132 -7.87 -4.26 4.47
C VAL A 132 -6.56 -4.76 3.85
N VAL A 133 -5.45 -4.65 4.59
CA VAL A 133 -4.14 -5.15 4.16
C VAL A 133 -4.16 -6.67 3.97
N CYS A 134 -4.67 -7.42 4.95
CA CYS A 134 -4.78 -8.89 4.86
C CYS A 134 -5.72 -9.33 3.72
N LEU A 135 -6.89 -8.71 3.56
CA LEU A 135 -7.81 -9.00 2.46
C LEU A 135 -7.18 -8.72 1.09
N GLY A 136 -6.38 -7.66 0.97
CA GLY A 136 -5.65 -7.34 -0.25
C GLY A 136 -4.55 -8.36 -0.55
N ALA A 137 -3.81 -8.78 0.47
CA ALA A 137 -2.78 -9.81 0.35
C ALA A 137 -3.39 -11.16 -0.10
N GLU A 138 -4.49 -11.57 0.51
CA GLU A 138 -5.23 -12.79 0.14
C GLU A 138 -5.82 -12.69 -1.28
N GLN A 139 -6.53 -11.59 -1.60
CA GLN A 139 -7.16 -11.38 -2.90
C GLN A 139 -6.19 -11.53 -4.07
N ASN A 140 -4.94 -11.08 -3.90
CA ASN A 140 -3.94 -11.08 -4.96
C ASN A 140 -2.93 -12.22 -4.86
N GLY A 141 -3.12 -13.16 -3.92
CA GLY A 141 -2.28 -14.35 -3.81
C GLY A 141 -0.84 -14.08 -3.37
N LEU A 142 -0.64 -13.18 -2.39
CA LEU A 142 0.66 -13.04 -1.75
C LEU A 142 1.05 -14.36 -1.03
N PRO A 143 2.35 -14.64 -0.82
CA PRO A 143 2.79 -15.89 -0.21
C PRO A 143 2.15 -16.14 1.17
N LEU A 144 1.75 -17.39 1.43
CA LEU A 144 1.05 -17.76 2.65
C LEU A 144 1.83 -17.39 3.92
N GLU A 145 3.15 -17.56 3.92
CA GLU A 145 4.00 -17.18 5.05
C GLU A 145 4.02 -15.66 5.28
N TYR A 146 3.90 -14.87 4.22
CA TYR A 146 3.77 -13.42 4.35
C TYR A 146 2.39 -13.02 4.86
N LEU A 147 1.32 -13.70 4.42
CA LEU A 147 -0.03 -13.50 4.96
C LEU A 147 -0.07 -13.75 6.47
N LYS A 148 0.52 -14.86 6.95
CA LYS A 148 0.64 -15.16 8.39
C LYS A 148 1.40 -14.07 9.15
N ARG A 149 2.46 -13.51 8.56
CA ARG A 149 3.20 -12.37 9.14
C ARG A 149 2.29 -11.14 9.28
N LEU A 150 1.47 -10.84 8.28
CA LEU A 150 0.51 -9.74 8.33
C LEU A 150 -0.57 -9.97 9.40
N GLU A 151 -1.09 -11.20 9.50
CA GLU A 151 -2.08 -11.61 10.49
C GLU A 151 -1.55 -11.57 11.93
N ALA A 152 -0.25 -11.77 12.13
CA ALA A 152 0.39 -11.69 13.45
C ALA A 152 0.59 -10.25 13.96
N ILE A 153 0.42 -9.23 13.11
CA ILE A 153 0.61 -7.82 13.51
C ILE A 153 -0.40 -7.45 14.60
N GLN A 154 0.09 -6.91 15.72
CA GLN A 154 -0.76 -6.38 16.77
C GLN A 154 -1.42 -5.09 16.32
N THR A 155 -2.68 -4.90 16.73
CA THR A 155 -3.46 -3.70 16.42
C THR A 155 -3.68 -2.88 17.68
N ASN A 156 -4.11 -1.63 17.52
CA ASN A 156 -4.76 -0.91 18.60
C ASN A 156 -6.18 -1.48 18.87
N ASP A 157 -6.93 -0.82 19.75
CA ASP A 157 -8.26 -1.18 20.21
C ASP A 157 -9.40 -0.40 19.50
N TYR A 158 -9.10 0.27 18.38
CA TYR A 158 -10.09 1.06 17.66
C TYR A 158 -11.23 0.19 17.10
N SER A 159 -12.48 0.56 17.40
CA SER A 159 -13.69 -0.20 17.03
C SER A 159 -14.76 0.64 16.32
N GLY A 160 -14.43 1.89 15.96
CA GLY A 160 -15.35 2.80 15.27
C GLY A 160 -15.38 2.66 13.74
N PRO A 161 -16.12 3.55 13.06
CA PRO A 161 -16.21 3.60 11.60
C PRO A 161 -14.88 3.96 10.93
N SER A 162 -14.62 3.42 9.74
CA SER A 162 -13.39 3.72 9.00
C SER A 162 -13.59 3.62 7.48
N ILE A 163 -12.51 3.82 6.72
CA ILE A 163 -12.51 3.59 5.27
C ILE A 163 -12.96 2.15 4.91
N LEU A 164 -12.82 1.17 5.80
CA LEU A 164 -13.33 -0.19 5.58
C LEU A 164 -14.84 -0.21 5.30
N ASP A 165 -15.62 0.66 5.95
CA ASP A 165 -17.06 0.73 5.73
C ASP A 165 -17.38 1.27 4.33
N GLN A 166 -16.63 2.28 3.87
CA GLN A 166 -16.75 2.81 2.51
C GLN A 166 -16.44 1.74 1.45
N ILE A 167 -15.40 0.93 1.67
CA ILE A 167 -15.04 -0.19 0.79
C ILE A 167 -16.18 -1.21 0.72
N ARG A 168 -16.78 -1.56 1.87
CA ARG A 168 -17.91 -2.50 1.93
C ARG A 168 -19.13 -1.97 1.20
N THR A 169 -19.49 -0.70 1.39
CA THR A 169 -20.61 -0.08 0.68
C THR A 169 -20.39 -0.05 -0.83
N ALA A 170 -19.18 0.28 -1.29
CA ALA A 170 -18.84 0.31 -2.71
C ALA A 170 -18.90 -1.08 -3.37
N LYS A 171 -18.64 -2.16 -2.61
CA LYS A 171 -18.80 -3.55 -3.09
C LYS A 171 -20.25 -3.95 -3.30
N THR A 172 -21.17 -3.47 -2.47
CA THR A 172 -22.61 -3.84 -2.56
C THR A 172 -23.32 -3.16 -3.73
N GLN A 173 -22.75 -2.09 -4.30
CA GLN A 173 -23.33 -1.31 -5.40
C GLN A 173 -22.87 -1.76 -6.80
N ARG A 174 -22.01 -2.76 -6.91
CA ARG A 174 -21.51 -3.33 -8.17
C ARG A 174 -22.01 -4.76 -8.34
#